data_AF-A0A966X1U4-F1
#
_entry.id   AF-A0A966X1U4-F1
#
_cell.length_a   1.000
_cell.length_b   1.000
_cell.length_c   1.000
_cell.angle_alpha   90.00
_cell.angle_beta   90.00
_cell.angle_gamma   90.00
#
_symmetry.space_group_name_H-M   'P 1'
#
loop_
_entity.id
_entity.type
_entity.pdbx_description
1 polymer ?
#
loop_
_entity_poly.entity_id
_entity_poly.type
_entity_poly.pdbx_seq_one_letter_code
_entity_poly.pdbx_strand_id
1 'polypeptide(L)'
;MSTLSLPVRLAFGIGQLAEAVKNQGFNVFLLFFYNQVLGVSASLTGLALAMALVVDAISDPLVGSYSDKLRTRYGRRHPLMALAAVPMALCFYLLFNPPEGLTDIAYFCWLLLFAVAVRLSLTFYHIPHLALGAELAEGYQERSALYAASTFFGFLGGALFVPLSYRLFFPTTETFNPGLLNADAYAAWSLFSAIIIVSAIWICAAGTLSQLPRLLAKSYAPAPSVSPKQVIREFSAAFSNRSFKAIFFGMMLSTFILAVESIFNPFMGFHFWGMTTEQLSIIPLVQLGGLFASLVVLEP
;
A
#
# COMPACT_ATOMS: atom_id res chain seq x y z
N MET A 1 21.70 -18.70 14.40
CA MET A 1 22.14 -17.29 14.40
C MET A 1 21.71 -16.67 13.09
N SER A 2 21.06 -15.50 13.09
CA SER A 2 20.54 -14.90 11.87
C SER A 2 21.69 -14.45 10.95
N THR A 3 21.72 -14.97 9.74
CA THR A 3 22.65 -14.64 8.65
C THR A 3 22.39 -13.25 8.06
N LEU A 4 21.18 -12.71 8.23
CA LEU A 4 20.79 -11.38 7.75
C LEU A 4 21.19 -10.29 8.74
N SER A 5 21.91 -9.28 8.24
CA SER A 5 22.28 -8.10 9.03
C SER A 5 21.06 -7.24 9.35
N LEU A 6 21.06 -6.61 10.51
CA LEU A 6 20.00 -5.70 10.96
C LEU A 6 19.69 -4.59 9.93
N PRO A 7 20.67 -3.94 9.29
CA PRO A 7 20.39 -2.91 8.27
C PRO A 7 19.58 -3.41 7.08
N VAL A 8 19.80 -4.65 6.63
CA VAL A 8 19.03 -5.24 5.52
C VAL A 8 17.60 -5.50 5.94
N ARG A 9 17.38 -5.99 7.16
CA ARG A 9 16.05 -6.22 7.71
C ARG A 9 15.26 -4.92 7.85
N LEU A 10 15.90 -3.86 8.33
CA LEU A 10 15.28 -2.54 8.46
C LEU A 10 15.00 -1.92 7.09
N ALA A 11 15.94 -1.99 6.15
CA ALA A 11 15.74 -1.48 4.78
C ALA A 11 14.59 -2.22 4.09
N PHE A 12 14.50 -3.54 4.24
CA PHE A 12 13.37 -4.32 3.76
C PHE A 12 12.07 -3.84 4.39
N GLY A 13 12.02 -3.70 5.72
CA GLY A 13 10.81 -3.24 6.40
C GLY A 13 10.37 -1.82 6.02
N ILE A 14 11.32 -0.89 5.83
CA ILE A 14 11.05 0.48 5.34
C ILE A 14 10.31 0.45 4.00
N GLY A 15 10.54 -0.55 3.16
CA GLY A 15 9.79 -0.74 1.92
C GLY A 15 8.28 -0.84 2.12
N GLN A 16 7.81 -1.33 3.26
CA GLN A 16 6.39 -1.43 3.59
C GLN A 16 5.73 -0.06 3.79
N LEU A 17 6.51 0.99 4.08
CA LEU A 17 5.99 2.36 4.23
C LEU A 17 5.34 2.87 2.94
N ALA A 18 5.89 2.52 1.78
CA ALA A 18 5.35 2.97 0.50
C ALA A 18 3.91 2.47 0.28
N GLU A 19 3.65 1.21 0.65
CA GLU A 19 2.33 0.63 0.58
C GLU A 19 1.40 1.25 1.64
N ALA A 20 1.88 1.45 2.86
CA ALA A 20 1.11 2.06 3.94
C ALA A 20 0.64 3.48 3.56
N VAL A 21 1.52 4.33 3.05
CA VAL A 21 1.20 5.69 2.59
C VAL A 21 0.15 5.66 1.48
N LYS A 22 0.35 4.80 0.47
CA LYS A 22 -0.63 4.64 -0.61
C LYS A 22 -1.99 4.16 -0.09
N ASN A 23 -2.01 3.15 0.79
CA ASN A 23 -3.24 2.61 1.37
C ASN A 23 -4.00 3.69 2.15
N GLN A 24 -3.32 4.46 3.00
CA GLN A 24 -3.96 5.55 3.73
C GLN A 24 -4.45 6.65 2.79
N GLY A 25 -3.69 6.99 1.74
CA GLY A 25 -4.14 7.91 0.69
C GLY A 25 -5.47 7.49 0.06
N PHE A 26 -5.61 6.21 -0.30
CA PHE A 26 -6.83 5.67 -0.90
C PHE A 26 -7.98 5.54 0.09
N ASN A 27 -7.71 5.07 1.31
CA ASN A 27 -8.75 4.74 2.28
C ASN A 27 -9.30 5.98 2.99
N VAL A 28 -8.46 6.99 3.26
CA VAL A 28 -8.83 8.16 4.07
C VAL A 28 -9.07 9.39 3.22
N PHE A 29 -8.21 9.67 2.24
CA PHE A 29 -8.20 10.96 1.54
C PHE A 29 -8.93 10.91 0.19
N LEU A 30 -8.79 9.83 -0.57
CA LEU A 30 -9.23 9.79 -1.98
C LEU A 30 -10.75 9.95 -2.14
N LEU A 31 -11.54 9.18 -1.38
CA LEU A 31 -13.00 9.30 -1.42
C LEU A 31 -13.48 10.67 -0.91
N PHE A 32 -12.82 11.21 0.12
CA PHE A 32 -13.16 12.54 0.63
C PHE A 32 -12.87 13.62 -0.42
N PHE A 33 -11.68 13.59 -1.04
CA PHE A 33 -11.28 14.53 -2.08
C PHE A 33 -12.23 14.53 -3.28
N TYR A 34 -12.48 13.37 -3.89
CA TYR A 34 -13.34 13.32 -5.08
C TYR A 34 -14.80 13.65 -4.77
N ASN A 35 -15.33 13.24 -3.61
CA ASN A 35 -16.74 13.45 -3.30
C ASN A 35 -17.05 14.82 -2.68
N GLN A 36 -16.19 15.30 -1.77
CA GLN A 36 -16.45 16.52 -0.98
C GLN A 36 -15.73 17.75 -1.53
N VAL A 37 -14.57 17.58 -2.17
CA VAL A 37 -13.80 18.70 -2.72
C VAL A 37 -14.13 18.92 -4.19
N LEU A 38 -14.11 17.86 -5.00
CA LEU A 38 -14.41 17.93 -6.44
C LEU A 38 -15.90 17.77 -6.76
N GLY A 39 -16.71 17.31 -5.81
CA GLY A 39 -18.17 17.15 -5.97
C GLY A 39 -18.60 15.97 -6.85
N VAL A 40 -17.70 15.03 -7.15
CA VAL A 40 -18.02 13.82 -7.94
C VAL A 40 -18.94 12.91 -7.13
N SER A 41 -19.89 12.26 -7.79
CA SER A 41 -20.80 11.35 -7.09
C SER A 41 -20.05 10.16 -6.47
N ALA A 42 -20.44 9.79 -5.24
CA ALA A 42 -19.84 8.65 -4.54
C ALA A 42 -20.02 7.32 -5.30
N SER A 43 -21.09 7.19 -6.10
CA SER A 43 -21.32 6.01 -6.93
C SER A 43 -20.30 5.90 -8.07
N LEU A 44 -19.97 7.01 -8.74
CA LEU A 44 -18.93 7.03 -9.78
C LEU A 44 -17.55 6.79 -9.18
N THR A 45 -17.21 7.49 -8.09
CA THR A 45 -15.93 7.31 -7.39
C THR A 45 -15.77 5.86 -6.91
N GLY A 46 -16.80 5.28 -6.30
CA GLY A 46 -16.80 3.88 -5.87
C GLY A 46 -16.66 2.90 -7.04
N LEU A 47 -17.35 3.14 -8.16
CA LEU A 47 -17.24 2.32 -9.36
C LEU A 47 -15.83 2.36 -9.95
N ALA A 48 -15.20 3.54 -10.02
CA ALA A 48 -13.82 3.67 -10.50
C ALA A 48 -12.84 2.85 -9.63
N LEU A 49 -12.98 2.94 -8.30
CA LEU A 49 -12.14 2.16 -7.38
C LEU A 49 -12.40 0.66 -7.47
N ALA A 50 -13.64 0.24 -7.69
CA ALA A 50 -14.00 -1.16 -7.91
C ALA A 50 -13.39 -1.71 -9.21
N MET A 51 -13.46 -0.94 -10.30
CA MET A 51 -12.80 -1.33 -11.56
C MET A 51 -11.28 -1.41 -11.40
N ALA A 52 -10.68 -0.49 -10.65
CA ALA A 52 -9.25 -0.52 -10.37
C ALA A 52 -8.84 -1.76 -9.55
N LEU A 53 -9.70 -2.23 -8.63
CA LEU A 53 -9.50 -3.50 -7.90
C LEU A 53 -9.57 -4.74 -8.82
N VAL A 54 -10.45 -4.73 -9.81
CA VAL A 54 -10.55 -5.84 -10.79
C VAL A 54 -9.26 -5.94 -11.60
N VAL A 55 -8.66 -4.81 -11.97
CA VAL A 55 -7.36 -4.80 -12.67
C VAL A 55 -6.28 -5.43 -11.79
N ASP A 56 -6.22 -5.10 -10.50
CA ASP A 56 -5.25 -5.67 -9.56
C ASP A 56 -5.36 -7.19 -9.44
N ALA A 57 -6.58 -7.70 -9.34
CA ALA A 57 -6.83 -9.14 -9.27
C ALA A 57 -6.27 -9.91 -10.48
N ILE A 58 -6.13 -9.24 -11.63
CA ILE A 58 -5.56 -9.79 -12.86
C ILE A 58 -4.04 -9.51 -12.93
N SER A 59 -3.58 -8.32 -12.57
CA SER A 59 -2.16 -7.95 -12.68
C SER A 59 -1.28 -8.68 -11.67
N ASP A 60 -1.76 -8.96 -10.46
CA ASP A 60 -0.96 -9.57 -9.40
C ASP A 60 -0.37 -10.95 -9.81
N PRO A 61 -1.16 -11.92 -10.32
CA PRO A 61 -0.61 -13.19 -10.81
C PRO A 61 0.30 -13.03 -12.04
N LEU A 62 -0.03 -12.11 -12.94
CA LEU A 62 0.73 -11.87 -14.17
C LEU A 62 2.12 -11.31 -13.86
N VAL A 63 2.19 -10.30 -13.00
CA VAL A 63 3.44 -9.68 -12.57
C VAL A 63 4.25 -10.63 -11.69
N GLY A 64 3.61 -11.47 -10.87
CA GLY A 64 4.30 -12.55 -10.15
C GLY A 64 5.05 -13.49 -11.11
N SER A 65 4.36 -14.01 -12.13
CA SER A 65 4.98 -14.87 -13.14
C SER A 65 6.06 -14.16 -13.96
N TYR A 66 5.84 -12.87 -14.28
CA TYR A 66 6.81 -12.06 -15.03
C TYR A 66 8.07 -11.78 -14.20
N SER A 67 7.91 -11.39 -12.94
CA SER A 67 9.00 -11.11 -12.02
C SER A 67 9.87 -12.35 -11.77
N ASP A 68 9.25 -13.53 -11.74
CA ASP A 68 10.01 -14.78 -11.70
C ASP A 68 10.87 -14.92 -12.97
N LYS A 69 10.36 -14.68 -14.16
CA LYS A 69 11.14 -14.94 -15.39
C LYS A 69 12.24 -13.93 -15.66
N LEU A 70 12.18 -12.74 -15.04
CA LEU A 70 13.10 -11.65 -15.32
C LEU A 70 14.55 -12.01 -14.92
N ARG A 71 15.50 -11.88 -15.86
CA ARG A 71 16.93 -12.09 -15.61
C ARG A 71 17.69 -10.81 -15.95
N THR A 72 18.23 -10.14 -14.94
CA THR A 72 19.07 -8.96 -15.12
C THR A 72 20.34 -9.04 -14.28
N ARG A 73 21.30 -8.16 -14.58
CA ARG A 73 22.52 -7.98 -13.78
C ARG A 73 22.26 -7.54 -12.33
N TYR A 74 21.08 -6.97 -12.06
CA TYR A 74 20.65 -6.56 -10.71
C TYR A 74 19.68 -7.58 -10.08
N GLY A 75 19.63 -8.81 -10.59
CA GLY A 75 18.72 -9.84 -10.12
C GLY A 75 17.33 -9.77 -10.75
N ARG A 76 16.40 -10.57 -10.21
CA ARG A 76 15.04 -10.76 -10.75
C ARG A 76 14.04 -9.73 -10.21
N ARG A 77 14.28 -9.22 -8.99
CA ARG A 77 13.31 -8.41 -8.22
C ARG A 77 13.65 -6.93 -8.17
N HIS A 78 14.91 -6.58 -7.87
CA HIS A 78 15.36 -5.19 -7.68
C HIS A 78 15.06 -4.24 -8.85
N PRO A 79 15.23 -4.62 -10.13
CA PRO A 79 14.90 -3.73 -11.24
C PRO A 79 13.42 -3.33 -11.25
N LEU A 80 12.52 -4.30 -11.02
CA LEU A 80 11.08 -4.04 -11.02
C LEU A 80 10.69 -3.12 -9.88
N MET A 81 11.21 -3.39 -8.68
CA MET A 81 10.96 -2.55 -7.52
C MET A 81 11.45 -1.11 -7.74
N ALA A 82 12.69 -0.93 -8.20
CA ALA A 82 13.27 0.39 -8.39
C ALA A 82 12.60 1.19 -9.52
N LEU A 83 12.24 0.52 -10.63
CA LEU A 83 11.56 1.14 -11.76
C LEU A 83 10.09 1.47 -11.47
N ALA A 84 9.42 0.69 -10.63
CA ALA A 84 8.03 0.92 -10.24
C ALA A 84 7.87 2.16 -9.32
N ALA A 85 8.92 2.57 -8.62
CA ALA A 85 8.88 3.70 -7.68
C ALA A 85 8.43 5.01 -8.34
N VAL A 86 9.05 5.36 -9.47
CA VAL A 86 8.81 6.61 -10.19
C VAL A 86 7.38 6.71 -10.75
N PRO A 87 6.87 5.73 -11.53
CA PRO A 87 5.50 5.79 -12.03
C PRO A 87 4.48 5.74 -10.88
N MET A 88 4.75 4.97 -9.81
CA MET A 88 3.86 4.95 -8.64
C MET A 88 3.71 6.34 -8.01
N ALA A 89 4.82 7.03 -7.75
CA ALA A 89 4.79 8.39 -7.18
C ALA A 89 4.18 9.42 -8.13
N LEU A 90 4.55 9.38 -9.42
CA LEU A 90 4.02 10.30 -10.41
C LEU A 90 2.50 10.13 -10.57
N CYS A 91 2.02 8.90 -10.71
CA CYS A 91 0.60 8.63 -10.81
C CYS A 91 -0.14 8.95 -9.51
N PHE A 92 0.48 8.75 -8.35
CA PHE A 92 -0.11 9.14 -7.07
C PHE A 92 -0.27 10.67 -6.96
N TYR A 93 0.74 11.42 -7.39
CA TYR A 93 0.64 12.88 -7.48
C TYR A 93 -0.48 13.30 -8.43
N LEU A 94 -0.48 12.80 -9.67
CA LEU A 94 -1.50 13.14 -10.67
C LEU A 94 -2.92 12.74 -10.25
N LEU A 95 -3.09 11.66 -9.47
CA LEU A 95 -4.38 11.22 -8.93
C LEU A 95 -5.07 12.30 -8.07
N PHE A 96 -4.29 13.11 -7.35
CA PHE A 96 -4.78 14.19 -6.48
C PHE A 96 -4.65 15.58 -7.11
N ASN A 97 -4.18 15.67 -8.35
CA ASN A 97 -4.04 16.94 -9.08
C ASN A 97 -4.74 16.84 -10.46
N PRO A 98 -6.06 16.59 -10.51
CA PRO A 98 -6.79 16.66 -11.77
C PRO A 98 -6.87 18.11 -12.27
N PRO A 99 -6.96 18.33 -13.61
CA PRO A 99 -7.27 19.64 -14.17
C PRO A 99 -8.57 20.21 -13.59
N GLU A 100 -8.60 21.53 -13.37
CA GLU A 100 -9.77 22.22 -12.87
C GLU A 100 -10.88 22.31 -13.92
N GLY A 101 -12.14 22.38 -13.48
CA GLY A 101 -13.30 22.62 -14.35
C GLY A 101 -13.70 21.41 -15.22
N LEU A 102 -13.26 20.20 -14.89
CA LEU A 102 -13.68 18.99 -15.58
C LEU A 102 -15.14 18.62 -15.25
N THR A 103 -15.81 17.95 -16.19
CA THR A 103 -17.11 17.30 -15.94
C THR A 103 -16.95 16.08 -15.02
N ASP A 104 -18.01 15.65 -14.34
CA ASP A 104 -18.03 14.45 -13.49
C ASP A 104 -17.46 13.20 -14.18
N ILE A 105 -17.83 12.99 -15.46
CA ILE A 105 -17.35 11.85 -16.25
C ILE A 105 -15.84 11.97 -16.51
N ALA A 106 -15.34 13.18 -16.75
CA ALA A 106 -13.92 13.41 -16.95
C ALA A 106 -13.12 13.21 -15.65
N TYR A 107 -13.63 13.66 -14.50
CA TYR A 107 -13.04 13.34 -13.20
C TYR A 107 -13.07 11.84 -12.91
N PHE A 108 -14.16 11.15 -13.26
CA PHE A 108 -14.26 9.70 -13.16
C PHE A 108 -13.20 8.99 -14.01
N CYS A 109 -13.03 9.38 -15.27
CA CYS A 109 -12.01 8.82 -16.15
C CYS A 109 -10.59 9.10 -15.63
N TRP A 110 -10.35 10.30 -15.10
CA TRP A 110 -9.07 10.68 -14.49
C TRP A 110 -8.78 9.81 -13.26
N LEU A 111 -9.73 9.71 -12.34
CA LEU A 111 -9.66 8.86 -11.15
C LEU A 111 -9.38 7.42 -11.54
N LEU A 112 -10.13 6.86 -12.49
CA LEU A 112 -9.95 5.48 -12.93
C LEU A 112 -8.56 5.25 -13.51
N LEU A 113 -8.11 6.12 -14.42
CA LEU A 113 -6.82 6.01 -15.08
C LEU A 113 -5.68 6.01 -14.06
N PHE A 114 -5.65 7.01 -13.18
CA PHE A 114 -4.55 7.14 -12.22
C PHE A 114 -4.67 6.17 -11.05
N ALA A 115 -5.88 5.79 -10.61
CA ALA A 115 -6.04 4.73 -9.62
C ALA A 115 -5.53 3.38 -10.16
N VAL A 116 -5.86 3.03 -11.40
CA VAL A 116 -5.32 1.84 -12.07
C VAL A 116 -3.81 1.94 -12.22
N ALA A 117 -3.27 3.08 -12.64
CA ALA A 117 -1.83 3.25 -12.84
C ALA A 117 -1.04 3.17 -11.52
N VAL A 118 -1.53 3.78 -10.44
CA VAL A 118 -0.93 3.67 -9.09
C VAL A 118 -0.93 2.22 -8.63
N ARG A 119 -2.07 1.53 -8.77
CA ARG A 119 -2.22 0.15 -8.33
C ARG A 119 -1.37 -0.82 -9.14
N LEU A 120 -1.34 -0.69 -10.47
CA LEU A 120 -0.47 -1.48 -11.33
C LEU A 120 1.01 -1.26 -10.98
N SER A 121 1.42 0.00 -10.75
CA SER A 121 2.80 0.30 -10.31
C SER A 121 3.09 -0.31 -8.94
N LEU A 122 2.14 -0.28 -8.02
CA LEU A 122 2.25 -0.97 -6.74
C LEU A 122 2.42 -2.48 -6.95
N THR A 123 1.65 -3.14 -7.83
CA THR A 123 1.81 -4.56 -8.12
C THR A 123 3.24 -4.89 -8.59
N PHE A 124 3.82 -4.06 -9.47
CA PHE A 124 5.22 -4.18 -9.91
C PHE A 124 6.26 -3.97 -8.80
N TYR A 125 5.87 -3.36 -7.68
CA TYR A 125 6.72 -3.20 -6.51
C TYR A 125 6.47 -4.28 -5.43
N HIS A 126 5.22 -4.40 -4.99
CA HIS A 126 4.79 -5.17 -3.83
C HIS A 126 4.94 -6.68 -4.04
N ILE A 127 4.59 -7.20 -5.23
CA ILE A 127 4.75 -8.63 -5.52
C ILE A 127 6.24 -9.03 -5.50
N PRO A 128 7.15 -8.33 -6.20
CA PRO A 128 8.59 -8.59 -6.06
C PRO A 128 9.13 -8.34 -4.64
N HIS A 129 8.60 -7.36 -3.91
CA HIS A 129 9.00 -7.06 -2.53
C HIS A 129 8.70 -8.24 -1.59
N LEU A 130 7.48 -8.77 -1.62
CA LEU A 130 7.10 -9.95 -0.82
C LEU A 130 7.93 -11.18 -1.21
N ALA A 131 8.12 -11.41 -2.52
CA ALA A 131 8.93 -12.53 -3.01
C ALA A 131 10.40 -12.41 -2.58
N LEU A 132 10.98 -11.20 -2.66
CA LEU A 132 12.34 -10.92 -2.21
C LEU A 132 12.51 -11.25 -0.72
N GLY A 133 11.51 -10.97 0.12
CA GLY A 133 11.56 -11.32 1.54
C GLY A 133 11.67 -12.83 1.78
N ALA A 134 10.94 -13.63 1.00
CA ALA A 134 11.02 -15.09 1.06
C ALA A 134 12.37 -15.63 0.54
N GLU A 135 13.01 -14.96 -0.42
CA GLU A 135 14.32 -15.31 -0.99
C GLU A 135 15.50 -14.88 -0.09
N LEU A 136 15.35 -13.78 0.66
CA LEU A 136 16.36 -13.24 1.57
C LEU A 136 16.55 -14.08 2.83
N ALA A 137 15.46 -14.63 3.37
CA ALA A 137 15.46 -15.42 4.60
C ALA A 137 15.56 -16.93 4.31
N GLU A 138 16.53 -17.61 4.92
CA GLU A 138 16.74 -19.04 4.71
C GLU A 138 16.03 -19.89 5.77
N GLY A 139 15.95 -19.37 7.00
CA GLY A 139 15.27 -20.02 8.12
C GLY A 139 13.90 -19.44 8.43
N TYR A 140 13.07 -20.23 9.12
CA TYR A 140 11.75 -19.81 9.60
C TYR A 140 11.83 -18.57 10.50
N GLN A 141 12.76 -18.56 11.45
CA GLN A 141 12.96 -17.47 12.41
C GLN A 141 13.41 -16.18 11.71
N GLU A 142 14.31 -16.27 10.73
CA GLU A 142 14.74 -15.11 9.94
C GLU A 142 13.59 -14.54 9.13
N ARG A 143 12.80 -15.42 8.49
CA ARG A 143 11.64 -15.03 7.70
C ARG A 143 10.60 -14.33 8.56
N SER A 144 10.30 -14.91 9.73
CA SER A 144 9.41 -14.31 10.72
C SER A 144 9.92 -12.93 11.17
N ALA A 145 11.22 -12.81 11.45
CA ALA A 145 11.82 -11.56 11.92
C ALA A 145 11.92 -10.47 10.83
N LEU A 146 11.98 -10.85 9.56
CA LEU A 146 11.95 -9.96 8.41
C LEU A 146 10.54 -9.43 8.13
N TYR A 147 9.54 -10.32 8.11
CA TYR A 147 8.14 -9.90 7.97
C TYR A 147 7.65 -9.12 9.19
N ALA A 148 8.10 -9.44 10.40
CA ALA A 148 7.80 -8.64 11.60
C ALA A 148 8.30 -7.20 11.47
N ALA A 149 9.52 -6.99 10.93
CA ALA A 149 10.03 -5.65 10.67
C ALA A 149 9.16 -4.91 9.63
N SER A 150 8.73 -5.62 8.58
CA SER A 150 7.85 -5.06 7.54
C SER A 150 6.51 -4.65 8.11
N THR A 151 5.87 -5.53 8.87
CA THR A 151 4.62 -5.25 9.57
C THR A 151 4.76 -4.05 10.51
N PHE A 152 5.83 -3.98 11.28
CA PHE A 152 6.12 -2.86 12.18
C PHE A 152 6.19 -1.53 11.42
N PHE A 153 7.00 -1.46 10.35
CA PHE A 153 7.12 -0.25 9.54
C PHE A 153 5.82 0.08 8.81
N GLY A 154 5.06 -0.91 8.33
CA GLY A 154 3.75 -0.71 7.73
C GLY A 154 2.76 -0.05 8.68
N PHE A 155 2.65 -0.57 9.92
CA PHE A 155 1.80 0.02 10.95
C PHE A 155 2.29 1.40 11.38
N LEU A 156 3.59 1.57 11.63
CA LEU A 156 4.19 2.85 11.99
C LEU A 156 3.91 3.91 10.90
N GLY A 157 4.09 3.55 9.63
CA GLY A 157 3.78 4.40 8.49
C GLY A 157 2.32 4.79 8.45
N GLY A 158 1.40 3.82 8.53
CA GLY A 158 -0.04 4.09 8.49
C GLY A 158 -0.52 4.96 9.65
N ALA A 159 -0.01 4.71 10.86
CA ALA A 159 -0.41 5.39 12.08
C ALA A 159 0.17 6.81 12.21
N LEU A 160 1.37 7.06 11.70
CA LEU A 160 1.98 8.40 11.71
C LEU A 160 1.59 9.25 10.50
N PHE A 161 1.36 8.63 9.34
CA PHE A 161 1.10 9.34 8.09
C PHE A 161 -0.19 10.18 8.14
N VAL A 162 -1.30 9.61 8.63
CA VAL A 162 -2.58 10.33 8.70
C VAL A 162 -2.50 11.53 9.64
N PRO A 163 -2.01 11.41 10.89
CA PRO A 163 -1.84 12.56 11.79
C PRO A 163 -0.93 13.64 11.24
N LEU A 164 0.20 13.23 10.63
CA LEU A 164 1.15 14.16 10.04
C LEU A 164 0.50 14.93 8.88
N SER A 165 -0.29 14.23 8.05
CA SER A 165 -1.04 14.83 6.95
C SER A 165 -2.06 15.85 7.46
N TYR A 166 -2.86 15.50 8.48
CA TYR A 166 -3.84 16.40 9.07
C TYR A 166 -3.19 17.64 9.68
N ARG A 167 -2.09 17.49 10.43
CA ARG A 167 -1.46 18.63 11.12
C ARG A 167 -0.65 19.54 10.21
N LEU A 168 0.05 19.00 9.21
CA LEU A 168 0.94 19.79 8.35
C LEU A 168 0.23 20.38 7.14
N PHE A 169 -0.70 19.65 6.53
CA PHE A 169 -1.30 20.03 5.25
C PHE A 169 -2.77 20.40 5.38
N PHE A 170 -3.51 19.79 6.30
CA PHE A 170 -4.94 20.01 6.47
C PHE A 170 -5.32 20.54 7.88
N PRO A 171 -4.64 21.60 8.38
CA PRO A 171 -5.02 22.19 9.66
C PRO A 171 -6.44 22.76 9.56
N THR A 172 -7.21 22.60 10.63
CA THR A 172 -8.55 23.20 10.71
C THR A 172 -8.41 24.72 10.78
N THR A 173 -9.14 25.42 9.92
CA THR A 173 -9.15 26.89 9.85
C THR A 173 -10.58 27.40 9.95
N GLU A 174 -10.76 28.71 10.18
CA GLU A 174 -12.10 29.31 10.18
C GLU A 174 -12.82 29.15 8.83
N THR A 175 -12.06 29.09 7.73
CA THR A 175 -12.58 28.89 6.38
C THR A 175 -12.82 27.42 6.04
N PHE A 176 -11.96 26.50 6.51
CA PHE A 176 -12.07 25.07 6.24
C PHE A 176 -12.12 24.26 7.53
N ASN A 177 -13.34 23.85 7.91
CA ASN A 177 -13.58 22.90 8.98
C ASN A 177 -14.53 21.78 8.47
N PRO A 178 -13.99 20.62 8.07
CA PRO A 178 -12.60 20.16 8.25
C PRO A 178 -11.58 20.72 7.25
N GLY A 179 -10.31 20.75 7.64
CA GLY A 179 -9.19 21.20 6.80
C GLY A 179 -9.03 20.42 5.49
N LEU A 180 -9.54 19.18 5.41
CA LEU A 180 -9.56 18.35 4.18
C LEU A 180 -10.39 18.95 3.04
N LEU A 181 -11.23 19.95 3.31
CA LEU A 181 -11.97 20.69 2.28
C LEU A 181 -11.08 21.66 1.50
N ASN A 182 -9.87 21.95 2.00
CA ASN A 182 -8.92 22.82 1.31
C ASN A 182 -8.30 22.11 0.10
N ALA A 183 -8.78 22.42 -1.11
CA ALA A 183 -8.28 21.85 -2.36
C ALA A 183 -6.79 22.14 -2.61
N ASP A 184 -6.33 23.36 -2.29
CA ASP A 184 -4.98 23.81 -2.58
C ASP A 184 -3.90 23.02 -1.80
N ALA A 185 -4.29 22.44 -0.65
CA ALA A 185 -3.41 21.63 0.16
C ALA A 185 -3.06 20.26 -0.45
N TYR A 186 -3.91 19.72 -1.34
CA TYR A 186 -3.72 18.39 -1.92
C TYR A 186 -2.50 18.30 -2.83
N ALA A 187 -2.14 19.39 -3.52
CA ALA A 187 -0.95 19.42 -4.37
C ALA A 187 0.34 19.20 -3.56
N ALA A 188 0.51 19.96 -2.47
CA ALA A 188 1.66 19.83 -1.59
C ALA A 188 1.67 18.50 -0.84
N TRP A 189 0.51 18.05 -0.34
CA TRP A 189 0.38 16.78 0.38
C TRP A 189 0.66 15.56 -0.50
N SER A 190 0.14 15.55 -1.74
CA SER A 190 0.36 14.45 -2.67
C SER A 190 1.82 14.38 -3.15
N LEU A 191 2.49 15.52 -3.31
CA LEU A 191 3.92 15.58 -3.59
C LEU A 191 4.75 15.03 -2.42
N PHE A 192 4.43 15.45 -1.19
CA PHE A 192 5.05 14.91 0.02
C PHE A 192 4.89 13.39 0.12
N SER A 193 3.69 12.89 -0.13
CA SER A 193 3.38 11.45 -0.14
C SER A 193 4.15 10.71 -1.23
N ALA A 194 4.23 11.27 -2.43
CA ALA A 194 4.99 10.73 -3.55
C ALA A 194 6.49 10.63 -3.26
N ILE A 195 7.06 11.65 -2.58
CA ILE A 195 8.45 11.62 -2.13
C ILE A 195 8.67 10.50 -1.10
N ILE A 196 7.77 10.31 -0.14
CA ILE A 196 7.89 9.21 0.83
C ILE A 196 7.83 7.85 0.13
N ILE A 197 6.89 7.67 -0.80
CA ILE A 197 6.75 6.42 -1.58
C ILE A 197 8.04 6.09 -2.32
N VAL A 198 8.58 7.03 -3.10
CA VAL A 198 9.82 6.81 -3.87
C VAL A 198 11.01 6.55 -2.94
N SER A 199 11.14 7.34 -1.89
CA SER A 199 12.24 7.22 -0.93
C SER A 199 12.22 5.85 -0.23
N ALA A 200 11.06 5.41 0.25
CA ALA A 200 10.91 4.12 0.91
C ALA A 200 11.25 2.95 -0.03
N ILE A 201 10.76 2.98 -1.28
CA ILE A 201 11.05 1.95 -2.28
C ILE A 201 12.53 1.91 -2.61
N TRP A 202 13.16 3.07 -2.85
CA TRP A 202 14.58 3.14 -3.18
C TRP A 202 15.49 2.77 -2.01
N ILE A 203 15.14 3.14 -0.77
CA ILE A 203 15.85 2.70 0.43
C ILE A 203 15.78 1.18 0.55
N CYS A 204 14.60 0.58 0.34
CA CYS A 204 14.45 -0.88 0.35
C CYS A 204 15.26 -1.55 -0.76
N ALA A 205 15.16 -1.04 -2.00
CA ALA A 205 15.89 -1.59 -3.14
C ALA A 205 17.40 -1.50 -2.88
N ALA A 206 17.92 -0.32 -2.55
CA ALA A 206 19.35 -0.08 -2.32
C ALA A 206 19.88 -0.86 -1.12
N GLY A 207 19.17 -0.89 0.01
CA GLY A 207 19.60 -1.61 1.21
C GLY A 207 19.67 -3.13 1.03
N THR A 208 18.83 -3.68 0.15
CA THR A 208 18.83 -5.11 -0.17
C THR A 208 19.76 -5.50 -1.32
N LEU A 209 20.33 -4.53 -2.07
CA LEU A 209 21.33 -4.82 -3.12
C LEU A 209 22.59 -5.49 -2.58
N SER A 210 22.94 -5.26 -1.30
CA SER A 210 24.07 -5.92 -0.64
C SER A 210 23.98 -7.46 -0.67
N GLN A 211 22.77 -7.99 -0.80
CA GLN A 211 22.50 -9.44 -0.84
C GLN A 211 22.49 -9.99 -2.27
N LEU A 212 22.65 -9.15 -3.28
CA LEU A 212 22.60 -9.54 -4.70
C LEU A 212 23.57 -10.67 -5.06
N PRO A 213 24.86 -10.68 -4.63
CA PRO A 213 25.77 -11.79 -4.96
C PRO A 213 25.26 -13.14 -4.44
N ARG A 214 24.70 -13.15 -3.22
CA ARG A 214 24.09 -14.35 -2.61
C ARG A 214 22.84 -14.81 -3.37
N LEU A 215 22.00 -13.86 -3.78
CA LEU A 215 20.78 -14.13 -4.55
C LEU A 215 21.09 -14.65 -5.96
N LEU A 216 22.14 -14.14 -6.61
CA LEU A 216 22.59 -14.60 -7.92
C LEU A 216 23.30 -15.96 -7.86
N ALA A 217 24.04 -16.23 -6.78
CA ALA A 217 24.71 -17.52 -6.56
C ALA A 217 23.73 -18.68 -6.36
N LYS A 218 22.53 -18.40 -5.84
CA LYS A 218 21.41 -19.35 -5.89
C LYS A 218 20.98 -19.49 -7.35
N SER A 219 21.56 -20.48 -8.04
CA SER A 219 21.16 -20.85 -9.40
C SER A 219 19.71 -21.33 -9.36
N TYR A 220 18.78 -20.44 -9.72
CA TYR A 220 17.38 -20.81 -9.86
C TYR A 220 17.23 -21.62 -11.14
N ALA A 221 16.86 -22.90 -11.01
CA ALA A 221 16.32 -23.66 -12.12
C ALA A 221 15.23 -22.82 -12.80
N PRO A 222 15.14 -22.82 -14.15
CA PRO A 222 14.07 -22.11 -14.82
C PRO A 222 12.75 -22.55 -14.20
N ALA A 223 12.03 -21.60 -13.58
CA ALA A 223 10.73 -21.89 -13.02
C ALA A 223 9.89 -22.50 -14.15
N PRO A 224 9.26 -23.67 -13.93
CA PRO A 224 8.43 -24.28 -14.96
C PRO A 224 7.44 -23.23 -15.46
N SER A 225 7.23 -23.16 -16.77
CA SER A 225 6.31 -22.19 -17.35
C SER A 225 4.91 -22.46 -16.82
N VAL A 226 4.50 -21.73 -15.79
CA VAL A 226 3.16 -21.90 -15.23
C VAL A 226 2.19 -21.33 -16.25
N SER A 227 1.37 -22.21 -16.84
CA SER A 227 0.30 -21.79 -17.74
C SER A 227 -0.74 -21.02 -16.93
N PRO A 228 -1.30 -19.90 -17.43
CA PRO A 228 -2.42 -19.22 -16.76
C PRO A 228 -3.58 -20.17 -16.43
N LYS A 229 -3.85 -21.16 -17.32
CA LYS A 229 -4.84 -22.21 -17.08
C LYS A 229 -4.50 -23.08 -15.88
N GLN A 230 -3.22 -23.38 -15.67
CA GLN A 230 -2.76 -24.15 -14.53
C GLN A 230 -2.92 -23.36 -13.22
N VAL A 231 -2.57 -22.07 -13.21
CA VAL A 231 -2.78 -21.20 -12.04
C VAL A 231 -4.27 -21.15 -11.67
N ILE A 232 -5.15 -20.93 -12.65
CA ILE A 232 -6.61 -20.90 -12.42
C ILE A 232 -7.11 -22.26 -11.90
N ARG A 233 -6.60 -23.37 -12.44
CA ARG A 233 -6.96 -24.72 -11.99
C ARG A 233 -6.52 -24.99 -10.55
N GLU A 234 -5.27 -24.64 -10.20
CA GLU A 234 -4.73 -24.80 -8.85
C GLU A 234 -5.47 -23.91 -7.85
N PHE A 235 -5.76 -22.67 -8.22
CA PHE A 235 -6.59 -21.76 -7.43
C PHE A 235 -7.99 -22.34 -7.21
N SER A 236 -8.65 -22.83 -8.25
CA SER A 236 -9.96 -23.48 -8.13
C SER A 236 -9.91 -24.75 -7.27
N ALA A 237 -8.80 -25.51 -7.33
CA ALA A 237 -8.63 -26.72 -6.51
C ALA A 237 -8.46 -26.38 -5.02
N ALA A 238 -7.86 -25.23 -4.68
CA ALA A 238 -7.76 -24.77 -3.30
C ALA A 238 -9.15 -24.58 -2.66
N PHE A 239 -10.14 -24.10 -3.43
CA PHE A 239 -11.54 -23.97 -2.96
C PHE A 239 -12.26 -25.30 -2.68
N SER A 240 -11.69 -26.43 -3.09
CA SER A 240 -12.19 -27.75 -2.69
C SER A 240 -11.90 -28.04 -1.21
N ASN A 241 -10.88 -27.41 -0.62
CA ASN A 241 -10.49 -27.62 0.77
C ASN A 241 -11.36 -26.78 1.74
N ARG A 242 -12.00 -27.44 2.72
CA ARG A 242 -12.87 -26.77 3.72
C ARG A 242 -12.09 -25.79 4.59
N SER A 243 -10.87 -26.14 5.00
CA SER A 243 -10.02 -25.26 5.83
C SER A 243 -9.61 -24.03 5.06
N PHE A 244 -9.24 -24.19 3.78
CA PHE A 244 -8.93 -23.05 2.90
C PHE A 244 -10.14 -22.12 2.75
N LYS A 245 -11.33 -22.66 2.47
CA LYS A 245 -12.56 -21.86 2.40
C LYS A 245 -12.84 -21.10 3.68
N ALA A 246 -12.74 -21.75 4.84
CA ALA A 246 -13.01 -21.11 6.13
C ALA A 246 -12.04 -19.95 6.39
N ILE A 247 -10.74 -20.14 6.13
CA ILE A 247 -9.73 -19.09 6.27
C ILE A 247 -9.96 -17.97 5.25
N PHE A 248 -10.20 -18.31 3.98
CA PHE A 248 -10.42 -17.36 2.90
C PHE A 248 -11.63 -16.46 3.17
N PHE A 249 -12.80 -17.04 3.42
CA PHE A 249 -14.02 -16.26 3.71
C PHE A 249 -13.93 -15.51 5.03
N GLY A 250 -13.30 -16.09 6.06
CA GLY A 250 -13.05 -15.42 7.32
C GLY A 250 -12.17 -14.18 7.17
N MET A 251 -11.02 -14.31 6.48
CA MET A 251 -10.12 -13.18 6.22
C MET A 251 -10.77 -12.12 5.31
N MET A 252 -11.52 -12.54 4.30
CA MET A 252 -12.24 -11.62 3.41
C MET A 252 -13.28 -10.81 4.18
N LEU A 253 -14.03 -11.45 5.08
CA LEU A 253 -15.00 -10.74 5.92
C LEU A 253 -14.31 -9.77 6.90
N SER A 254 -13.24 -10.20 7.56
CA SER A 254 -12.49 -9.33 8.48
C SER A 254 -11.89 -8.11 7.78
N THR A 255 -11.28 -8.32 6.61
CA THR A 255 -10.70 -7.22 5.82
C THR A 255 -11.76 -6.29 5.26
N PHE A 256 -12.93 -6.81 4.88
CA PHE A 256 -14.07 -6.00 4.48
C PHE A 256 -14.55 -5.08 5.62
N ILE A 257 -14.71 -5.62 6.84
CA ILE A 257 -15.11 -4.84 8.02
C ILE A 257 -14.10 -3.72 8.29
N LEU A 258 -12.80 -4.03 8.31
CA LEU A 258 -11.75 -3.03 8.54
C LEU A 258 -11.70 -1.96 7.46
N ALA A 259 -11.97 -2.32 6.20
CA ALA A 259 -12.00 -1.37 5.09
C ALA A 259 -13.18 -0.40 5.20
N VAL A 260 -14.38 -0.92 5.51
CA VAL A 260 -15.58 -0.10 5.73
C VAL A 260 -15.34 0.86 6.91
N GLU A 261 -14.83 0.36 8.02
CA GLU A 261 -14.50 1.19 9.18
C GLU A 261 -13.50 2.30 8.82
N SER A 262 -12.40 1.95 8.14
CA SER A 262 -11.34 2.90 7.77
C SER A 262 -11.84 4.01 6.86
N ILE A 263 -12.71 3.69 5.88
CA ILE A 263 -13.28 4.65 4.93
C ILE A 263 -14.32 5.53 5.61
N PHE A 264 -15.17 4.98 6.47
CA PHE A 264 -16.23 5.74 7.13
C PHE A 264 -15.72 6.59 8.28
N ASN A 265 -14.60 6.22 8.92
CA ASN A 265 -14.09 6.90 10.11
C ASN A 265 -13.93 8.43 9.93
N PRO A 266 -13.33 8.96 8.84
CA PRO A 266 -13.27 10.40 8.61
C PRO A 266 -14.65 11.03 8.43
N PHE A 267 -15.54 10.41 7.64
CA PHE A 267 -16.89 10.93 7.41
C PHE A 267 -17.72 11.01 8.69
N MET A 268 -17.68 9.95 9.51
CA MET A 268 -18.33 9.94 10.82
C MET A 268 -17.70 10.98 11.74
N GLY A 269 -16.37 11.06 11.78
CA GLY A 269 -15.63 12.03 12.57
C GLY A 269 -16.08 13.47 12.29
N PHE A 270 -16.10 13.87 11.03
CA PHE A 270 -16.43 15.24 10.64
C PHE A 270 -17.92 15.54 10.68
N HIS A 271 -18.75 14.69 10.05
CA HIS A 271 -20.16 15.02 9.83
C HIS A 271 -21.08 14.59 10.98
N PHE A 272 -20.76 13.50 11.67
CA PHE A 272 -21.59 13.01 12.77
C PHE A 272 -21.08 13.52 14.13
N TRP A 273 -19.76 13.45 14.36
CA TRP A 273 -19.16 13.86 15.64
C TRP A 273 -18.69 15.32 15.67
N GLY A 274 -18.63 16.02 14.52
CA GLY A 274 -18.16 17.41 14.45
C GLY A 274 -16.69 17.58 14.85
N MET A 275 -15.87 16.53 14.74
CA MET A 275 -14.48 16.54 15.18
C MET A 275 -13.61 17.36 14.23
N THR A 276 -12.58 18.02 14.77
CA THR A 276 -11.57 18.70 13.93
C THR A 276 -10.55 17.70 13.38
N THR A 277 -9.75 18.11 12.39
CA THR A 277 -8.68 17.26 11.83
C THR A 277 -7.64 16.92 12.90
N GLU A 278 -7.40 17.82 13.86
CA GLU A 278 -6.50 17.64 14.99
C GLU A 278 -7.02 16.57 15.95
N GLN A 279 -8.33 16.55 16.22
CA GLN A 279 -8.94 15.52 17.07
C GLN A 279 -8.86 14.14 16.42
N LEU A 280 -9.18 14.03 15.12
CA LEU A 280 -9.03 12.77 14.39
C LEU A 280 -7.57 12.32 14.26
N SER A 281 -6.61 13.25 14.28
CA SER A 281 -5.18 12.91 14.29
C SER A 281 -4.75 12.12 15.52
N ILE A 282 -5.50 12.19 16.63
CA ILE A 282 -5.15 11.51 17.88
C ILE A 282 -5.47 10.01 17.80
N ILE A 283 -6.53 9.63 17.10
CA ILE A 283 -7.02 8.24 17.04
C ILE A 283 -5.93 7.24 16.62
N PRO A 284 -5.28 7.38 15.46
CA PRO A 284 -4.24 6.44 15.05
C PRO A 284 -2.97 6.51 15.91
N LEU A 285 -2.69 7.65 16.57
CA LEU A 285 -1.59 7.76 17.54
C LEU A 285 -1.88 6.94 18.81
N VAL A 286 -3.12 6.94 19.27
CA VAL A 286 -3.56 6.09 20.39
C VAL A 286 -3.48 4.62 20.03
N GLN A 287 -3.87 4.23 18.81
CA GLN A 287 -3.71 2.85 18.32
C GLN A 287 -2.24 2.42 18.31
N LEU A 288 -1.34 3.31 17.87
CA LEU A 288 0.11 3.06 17.93
C LEU A 288 0.60 2.91 19.37
N GLY A 289 0.18 3.76 20.30
CA GLY A 289 0.49 3.63 21.72
C GLY A 289 -0.02 2.31 22.33
N GLY A 290 -1.24 1.90 21.96
CA GLY A 290 -1.83 0.62 22.36
C GLY A 290 -1.04 -0.58 21.86
N LEU A 291 -0.48 -0.53 20.64
CA LEU A 291 0.40 -1.57 20.12
C LEU A 291 1.65 -1.73 21.00
N PHE A 292 2.31 -0.64 21.37
CA PHE A 292 3.48 -0.71 22.25
C PHE A 292 3.12 -1.18 23.66
N ALA A 293 1.99 -0.72 24.21
CA ALA A 293 1.49 -1.20 25.50
C ALA A 293 1.21 -2.72 25.46
N SER A 294 0.68 -3.24 24.36
CA SER A 294 0.40 -4.67 24.21
C SER A 294 1.67 -5.52 24.26
N LEU A 295 2.81 -5.02 23.74
CA LEU A 295 4.08 -5.73 23.82
C LEU A 295 4.56 -5.85 25.27
N VAL A 296 4.42 -4.78 26.06
CA VAL A 296 4.80 -4.78 27.49
C VAL A 296 3.91 -5.72 28.32
N VAL A 297 2.63 -5.84 27.95
CA VAL A 297 1.68 -6.74 28.65
C VAL A 297 1.88 -8.21 28.25
N LEU A 298 2.37 -8.48 27.04
CA LEU A 298 2.58 -9.83 26.51
C LEU A 298 3.97 -10.41 26.80
N GLU A 299 4.92 -9.61 27.30
CA GLU A 299 6.17 -10.10 27.87
C GLU A 299 5.96 -10.42 29.36
N PRO A 300 5.92 -11.72 29.76
CA PRO A 300 5.83 -12.12 31.17
C PRO A 300 7.12 -11.87 31.95
#